data_AF-A0A4U3AE55-F1
#
_entry.id   AF-A0A4U3AE55-F1
#
_cell.length_a   1.000
_cell.length_b   1.000
_cell.length_c   1.000
_cell.angle_alpha   90.00
_cell.angle_beta   90.00
_cell.angle_gamma   90.00
#
_symmetry.space_group_name_H-M   'P 1'
#
loop_
_entity.id
_entity.type
_entity.pdbx_description
1 polymer ?
#
loop_
_entity_poly.entity_id
_entity_poly.type
_entity_poly.pdbx_seq_one_letter_code
_entity_poly.pdbx_strand_id
1 'polypeptide(L)'
;FSGLAKILYSKYPKIAEHLVEHYRYYNETVTYMNGNEQKDNFYVIQPSLQLPISGIERDREKLVNLYNLGYKDAQYHYGKLLSWIEQ
;
A
#
# COMPACT_ATOMS: atom_id res chain seq x y z
N PHE A 1 8.23 -14.24 -8.98
CA PHE A 1 8.24 -12.77 -9.14
C PHE A 1 9.60 -12.21 -9.56
N SER A 2 10.74 -12.61 -8.96
CA SER A 2 12.03 -11.94 -9.25
C SER A 2 12.57 -12.07 -10.67
N GLY A 3 12.42 -13.22 -11.32
CA GLY A 3 12.87 -13.42 -12.71
C GLY A 3 12.08 -12.56 -13.71
N LEU A 4 10.76 -12.49 -13.56
CA LEU A 4 9.88 -11.69 -14.42
C LEU A 4 10.10 -10.18 -14.24
N ALA A 5 10.34 -9.70 -13.02
CA ALA A 5 10.62 -8.29 -12.77
C ALA A 5 11.92 -7.83 -13.46
N LYS A 6 12.99 -8.64 -13.40
CA LYS A 6 14.26 -8.35 -14.09
C LYS A 6 14.13 -8.30 -15.62
N ILE A 7 13.24 -9.10 -16.19
CA ILE A 7 12.97 -9.10 -17.64
C ILE A 7 12.13 -7.86 -18.02
N LEU A 8 11.02 -7.63 -17.31
CA LEU A 8 10.06 -6.56 -17.60
C LEU A 8 10.66 -5.17 -17.41
N TYR A 9 11.58 -5.04 -16.45
CA TYR A 9 12.31 -3.81 -16.12
C TYR A 9 13.80 -3.91 -16.42
N SER A 10 14.18 -4.68 -17.45
CA SER A 10 15.59 -4.84 -17.87
C SER A 10 16.30 -3.52 -18.19
N LYS A 11 15.57 -2.54 -18.72
CA LYS A 11 16.06 -1.16 -18.96
C LYS A 11 16.26 -0.35 -17.67
N TYR A 12 15.70 -0.81 -16.56
CA TYR A 12 15.68 -0.12 -15.26
C TYR A 12 16.05 -1.08 -14.12
N PRO A 13 17.32 -1.54 -14.04
CA PRO A 13 17.74 -2.59 -13.12
C PRO A 13 17.48 -2.26 -11.64
N LYS A 14 17.64 -0.98 -11.23
CA LYS A 14 17.30 -0.53 -9.87
C LYS A 14 15.82 -0.68 -9.54
N ILE A 15 14.93 -0.42 -10.50
CA ILE A 15 13.48 -0.62 -10.32
C ILE A 15 13.20 -2.12 -10.15
N ALA A 16 13.83 -2.96 -10.97
CA ALA A 16 13.68 -4.41 -10.85
C ALA A 16 14.14 -4.93 -9.48
N GLU A 17 15.28 -4.46 -8.98
CA GLU A 17 15.78 -4.81 -7.63
C GLU A 17 14.80 -4.38 -6.54
N HIS A 18 14.34 -3.13 -6.55
CA HIS A 18 13.37 -2.65 -5.57
C HIS A 18 12.04 -3.41 -5.63
N LEU A 19 11.57 -3.81 -6.81
CA LEU A 19 10.35 -4.62 -6.93
C LEU A 19 10.51 -6.03 -6.33
N VAL A 20 11.72 -6.59 -6.36
CA VAL A 20 12.00 -7.88 -5.71
C VAL A 20 11.97 -7.74 -4.19
N GLU A 21 12.58 -6.68 -3.67
CA GLU A 21 12.64 -6.45 -2.22
C GLU A 21 11.34 -5.87 -1.64
N HIS A 22 10.49 -5.27 -2.47
CA HIS A 22 9.27 -4.57 -2.03
C HIS A 22 8.37 -5.42 -1.14
N TYR A 23 8.15 -6.70 -1.47
CA TYR A 23 7.33 -7.60 -0.65
C TYR A 23 7.88 -7.76 0.78
N ARG A 24 9.21 -7.84 0.91
CA ARG A 24 9.88 -7.97 2.21
C ARG A 24 9.66 -6.70 3.03
N TYR A 25 9.98 -5.54 2.47
CA TYR A 25 9.80 -4.26 3.16
C TYR A 25 8.34 -4.00 3.54
N TYR A 26 7.40 -4.33 2.66
CA TYR A 26 5.97 -4.19 2.95
C TYR A 26 5.56 -5.02 4.16
N ASN A 27 5.94 -6.30 4.20
CA ASN A 27 5.58 -7.18 5.31
C ASN A 27 6.27 -6.81 6.62
N GLU A 28 7.54 -6.41 6.56
CA GLU A 28 8.27 -5.91 7.72
C GLU A 28 7.58 -4.67 8.29
N THR A 29 7.16 -3.74 7.43
CA THR A 29 6.43 -2.53 7.82
C THR A 29 5.07 -2.86 8.44
N VAL A 30 4.30 -3.76 7.83
CA VAL A 30 3.00 -4.21 8.37
C VAL A 30 3.18 -4.91 9.72
N THR A 31 4.19 -5.75 9.86
CA THR A 31 4.51 -6.42 11.13
C THR A 31 4.87 -5.41 12.20
N TYR A 32 5.71 -4.43 11.86
CA TYR A 32 6.10 -3.36 12.76
C TYR A 32 4.90 -2.53 13.22
N MET A 33 4.05 -2.06 12.30
CA MET A 33 2.85 -1.27 12.62
C MET A 33 1.85 -2.04 13.50
N ASN A 34 1.76 -3.37 13.32
CA ASN A 34 0.86 -4.23 14.12
C ASN A 34 1.45 -4.65 15.48
N GLY A 35 2.69 -4.26 15.78
CA GLY A 35 3.32 -4.52 17.07
C GLY A 35 2.54 -3.86 18.21
N ASN A 36 2.47 -4.52 19.38
CA ASN A 36 1.70 -4.02 20.52
C ASN A 36 2.16 -2.64 21.02
N GLU A 37 3.46 -2.34 20.91
CA GLU A 37 4.04 -1.04 21.28
C GLU A 37 3.67 0.09 20.31
N GLN A 38 3.10 -0.25 19.14
CA GLN A 38 2.88 0.69 18.04
C GLN A 38 1.40 1.01 17.81
N LYS A 39 0.48 0.33 18.50
CA LYS A 39 -0.97 0.43 18.26
C LYS A 39 -1.52 1.86 18.37
N ASP A 40 -0.95 2.68 19.24
CA ASP A 40 -1.37 4.06 19.44
C ASP A 40 -0.52 5.07 18.65
N ASN A 41 0.59 4.62 18.03
CA ASN A 41 1.51 5.48 17.29
C ASN A 41 1.09 5.71 15.83
N PHE A 42 0.18 4.88 15.30
CA PHE A 42 -0.23 4.94 13.90
C PHE A 42 -1.75 4.99 13.76
N TYR A 43 -2.23 5.98 13.02
CA TYR A 43 -3.57 5.94 12.44
C TYR A 43 -3.50 5.31 11.05
N VAL A 44 -4.05 4.11 10.90
CA VAL A 44 -3.98 3.36 9.64
C VAL A 44 -5.23 3.62 8.79
N ILE A 45 -5.00 4.13 7.57
CA ILE A 45 -6.00 4.13 6.48
C ILE A 45 -5.57 3.07 5.48
N GLN A 46 -6.46 2.13 5.21
CA GLN A 46 -6.26 1.07 4.24
C GLN A 46 -7.54 0.84 3.44
N PRO A 47 -7.46 0.20 2.26
CA PRO A 47 -8.63 -0.13 1.45
C PRO A 47 -9.68 -0.87 2.26
N SER A 48 -10.92 -0.38 2.26
CA SER A 48 -12.04 -1.03 2.95
C SER A 48 -12.49 -2.34 2.28
N LEU A 49 -12.08 -2.55 1.04
CA LEU A 49 -12.36 -3.74 0.25
C LEU A 49 -11.06 -4.46 -0.12
N GLN A 50 -11.16 -5.77 -0.33
CA GLN A 50 -10.02 -6.56 -0.80
C GLN A 50 -9.54 -6.03 -2.16
N LEU A 51 -8.25 -5.69 -2.23
CA LEU A 51 -7.64 -5.11 -3.42
C LEU A 51 -7.67 -6.09 -4.60
N PRO A 52 -8.41 -5.81 -5.69
CA PRO A 52 -8.48 -6.71 -6.84
C PRO A 52 -7.36 -6.43 -7.86
N ILE A 53 -6.23 -5.85 -7.44
CA ILE A 53 -5.16 -5.41 -8.33
C ILE A 53 -3.81 -6.01 -7.97
N SER A 54 -2.96 -6.19 -8.98
CA SER A 54 -1.57 -6.61 -8.78
C SER A 54 -0.66 -5.42 -8.46
N GLY A 55 0.49 -5.65 -7.82
CA GLY A 55 1.49 -4.61 -7.54
C GLY A 55 2.16 -3.99 -8.78
N ILE A 56 1.89 -4.52 -9.98
CA ILE A 56 2.35 -3.98 -11.27
C ILE A 56 1.17 -3.68 -12.20
N GLU A 57 -0.02 -3.41 -11.62
CA GLU A 57 -1.24 -3.14 -12.38
C GLU A 57 -1.05 -1.97 -13.36
N ARG A 58 -1.57 -2.14 -14.58
CA ARG A 58 -1.52 -1.15 -15.66
C ARG A 58 -2.88 -0.87 -16.26
N ASP A 59 -3.89 -1.67 -15.92
CA ASP A 59 -5.26 -1.43 -16.33
C ASP A 59 -5.78 -0.12 -15.75
N ARG A 60 -6.13 0.82 -16.63
CA ARG A 60 -6.53 2.16 -16.25
C ARG A 60 -7.82 2.16 -15.43
N GLU A 61 -8.80 1.34 -15.79
CA GLU A 61 -10.09 1.32 -15.08
C GLU A 61 -9.90 0.80 -13.65
N LYS A 62 -9.12 -0.27 -13.48
CA LYS A 62 -8.79 -0.78 -12.15
C LYS A 62 -8.05 0.24 -11.29
N LEU A 63 -7.11 0.98 -11.87
CA LEU A 63 -6.37 2.03 -11.16
C LEU A 63 -7.28 3.19 -10.75
N VAL A 64 -8.20 3.62 -11.62
CA VAL A 64 -9.19 4.67 -11.30
C VAL A 64 -10.15 4.19 -10.20
N ASN A 65 -10.60 2.94 -10.26
CA ASN A 65 -11.46 2.37 -9.22
C ASN A 65 -10.76 2.30 -7.87
N LEU A 66 -9.47 1.91 -7.85
CA LEU A 66 -8.67 1.93 -6.62
C LEU A 66 -8.50 3.36 -6.06
N TYR A 67 -8.22 4.34 -6.94
CA TYR A 67 -8.12 5.74 -6.52
C TYR A 67 -9.42 6.23 -5.88
N ASN A 68 -10.56 5.97 -6.51
CA ASN A 68 -11.88 6.36 -5.99
C ASN A 68 -12.22 5.65 -4.67
N LEU A 69 -11.80 4.38 -4.52
CA LEU A 69 -11.93 3.66 -3.25
C LEU A 69 -11.14 4.35 -2.14
N GLY A 70 -9.86 4.65 -2.38
CA GLY A 70 -9.01 5.36 -1.41
C GLY A 70 -9.55 6.73 -1.03
N TYR A 71 -10.14 7.47 -1.98
CA TYR A 71 -10.79 8.74 -1.70
C TYR A 71 -11.98 8.57 -0.74
N LYS A 72 -12.85 7.60 -1.00
CA LYS A 72 -14.00 7.30 -0.13
C LYS A 72 -13.57 6.81 1.26
N ASP A 73 -12.54 5.97 1.32
CA ASP A 73 -11.98 5.50 2.58
C ASP A 73 -11.44 6.68 3.39
N ALA A 74 -10.65 7.57 2.78
CA ALA A 74 -10.16 8.78 3.44
C ALA A 74 -11.30 9.67 3.96
N GLN A 75 -12.35 9.88 3.16
CA GLN A 75 -13.54 10.63 3.58
C GLN A 75 -14.23 9.98 4.79
N TYR A 76 -14.39 8.66 4.78
CA TYR A 76 -14.99 7.92 5.90
C TYR A 76 -14.14 8.02 7.18
N HIS A 77 -12.82 8.01 7.03
CA HIS A 77 -11.88 8.11 8.13
C HIS A 77 -11.72 9.54 8.68
N TYR A 78 -12.12 10.58 7.93
CA TYR A 78 -11.84 11.98 8.23
C TYR A 78 -12.13 12.39 9.69
N GLY A 79 -13.34 12.14 10.19
CA GLY A 79 -13.72 12.52 11.56
C GLY A 79 -12.88 11.80 12.61
N LYS A 80 -12.66 10.49 12.46
CA LYS A 80 -11.85 9.69 13.39
C LYS A 80 -10.37 10.10 13.34
N LEU A 81 -9.86 10.48 12.17
CA LEU A 81 -8.51 10.98 11.99
C LEU A 81 -8.33 12.30 12.74
N LEU A 82 -9.27 13.26 12.61
CA LEU A 82 -9.21 14.51 13.37
C LEU A 82 -9.20 14.25 14.88
N SER A 83 -10.09 13.39 15.38
CA SER A 83 -10.10 13.02 16.80
C SER A 83 -8.83 12.30 17.26
N TRP A 84 -8.09 11.64 16.36
CA TRP A 84 -6.80 11.03 16.69
C TRP A 84 -5.66 12.06 16.71
N ILE A 85 -5.72 13.08 15.83
CA ILE A 85 -4.74 14.18 15.79
C ILE A 85 -4.86 15.10 17.02
N GLU A 86 -6.07 15.27 17.54
CA GLU A 86 -6.35 16.15 18.68
C GLU A 86 -6.09 15.51 20.06
N GLN A 87 -5.67 14.24 20.11
CA GLN A 87 -5.25 13.54 21.33
C GLN A 87 -3.83 13.95 21.76
#